data_AF-A0A0C3S3S0-F1
#
_entry.id   AF-A0A0C3S3S0-F1
#
_cell.length_a   1.000
_cell.length_b   1.000
_cell.length_c   1.000
_cell.angle_alpha   90.00
_cell.angle_beta   90.00
_cell.angle_gamma   90.00
#
_symmetry.space_group_name_H-M   'P 1'
#
loop_
_entity.id
_entity.type
_entity.pdbx_description
1 polymer ?
#
loop_
_entity_poly.entity_id
_entity_poly.type
_entity_poly.pdbx_seq_one_letter_code
_entity_poly.pdbx_strand_id
1 'polypeptide(L)'
;MAIALSLCLATLAAWMALAPAATAATAFSPSFSAVNSTVAPAGLPPQAVFVNPQSFAVLGTNGSFRESATASTLNPTNTSAPFFQVFHPDFVTKILGLSASIRVVASNPGFAFAHEAPIWVPATDEVFFASNGGGALGFSDIDHNNQVAKISLGEVARAADASRSKTTPLNVTVTSLALPETVQMTNGGTGPFHGQLVLVNSGRGSLPSNLVLVDPASPSNTTVLLDNFYGRQFNSLNDVKIHKQTGLIYFTDSVYGYLNQFRSGPLLQPFVYLFDPTTGRVKVAADGFDKPNGIALSEDGKTAFVSDTGIINGVFGVNQTEPSTIYQYDIDQKSGVLTNRRVFAFVDSGVPDGIQIDAQGNVYSGCGDGVHVWDATGTLLGKFFLNTSGANMAFAGKGRLVIMAETAVYLAEVEAGGFDLSYP
;
A
#
# COMPACT_ATOMS: atom_id res chain seq x y z
N MET A 1 -3.47 -36.37 38.87
CA MET A 1 -3.48 -36.43 40.35
C MET A 1 -3.15 -35.04 40.85
N ALA A 2 -4.11 -34.14 41.09
CA ALA A 2 -5.07 -34.12 42.22
C ALA A 2 -4.29 -34.06 43.54
N ILE A 3 -4.40 -33.05 44.41
CA ILE A 3 -5.53 -32.64 45.29
C ILE A 3 -4.92 -31.49 46.15
N ALA A 4 -5.56 -30.44 46.67
CA ALA A 4 -6.87 -29.82 46.49
C ALA A 4 -6.87 -28.47 47.24
N LEU A 5 -7.75 -27.59 46.75
CA LEU A 5 -8.28 -26.39 47.36
C LEU A 5 -9.45 -26.77 48.31
N SER A 6 -9.63 -26.08 49.44
CA SER A 6 -10.93 -25.82 50.10
C SER A 6 -10.77 -24.67 51.10
N LEU A 7 -11.35 -23.47 50.93
CA LEU A 7 -12.77 -23.02 51.00
C LEU A 7 -13.40 -22.99 52.40
N CYS A 8 -13.68 -21.77 52.89
CA CYS A 8 -14.97 -21.31 53.46
C CYS A 8 -14.83 -19.81 53.88
N LEU A 9 -15.36 -18.81 53.16
CA LEU A 9 -16.73 -18.23 53.24
C LEU A 9 -17.16 -17.78 54.66
N ALA A 10 -17.23 -16.46 54.90
CA ALA A 10 -18.49 -15.68 54.93
C ALA A 10 -18.37 -14.33 55.68
N THR A 11 -18.63 -13.25 54.93
CA THR A 11 -19.43 -12.03 55.24
C THR A 11 -19.45 -11.38 56.63
N LEU A 12 -19.24 -10.05 56.68
CA LEU A 12 -20.32 -9.09 57.00
C LEU A 12 -19.92 -7.63 56.72
N ALA A 13 -20.88 -6.89 56.16
CA ALA A 13 -20.80 -5.53 55.67
C ALA A 13 -20.87 -4.47 56.77
N ALA A 14 -20.27 -3.30 56.52
CA ALA A 14 -20.62 -2.06 57.21
C ALA A 14 -20.76 -0.93 56.18
N TRP A 15 -22.00 -0.46 56.02
CA TRP A 15 -22.37 0.72 55.25
C TRP A 15 -22.04 1.98 56.07
N MET A 16 -21.39 2.97 55.46
CA MET A 16 -21.44 4.37 55.92
C MET A 16 -22.18 5.20 54.87
N ALA A 17 -23.29 5.77 55.30
CA ALA A 17 -24.07 6.73 54.54
C ALA A 17 -23.38 8.11 54.57
N LEU A 18 -23.07 8.65 53.40
CA LEU A 18 -22.78 10.07 53.21
C LEU A 18 -23.85 10.66 52.28
N ALA A 19 -24.55 11.67 52.79
CA ALA A 19 -25.61 12.39 52.08
C ALA A 19 -25.05 13.13 50.85
N PRO A 20 -25.77 13.18 49.71
CA PRO A 20 -25.33 13.99 48.58
C PRO A 20 -25.69 15.46 48.80
N ALA A 21 -24.68 16.32 48.86
CA ALA A 21 -24.86 17.76 48.69
C ALA A 21 -25.27 18.03 47.24
N ALA A 22 -26.44 18.64 47.05
CA ALA A 22 -26.93 19.04 45.74
C ALA A 22 -26.11 20.23 45.23
N THR A 23 -25.07 19.96 44.44
CA THR A 23 -24.45 20.98 43.57
C THR A 23 -25.25 21.06 42.28
N ALA A 24 -25.94 22.18 42.08
CA ALA A 24 -26.59 22.51 40.82
C ALA A 24 -25.52 22.56 39.71
N ALA A 25 -25.42 21.50 38.92
CA ALA A 25 -24.66 21.51 37.67
C ALA A 25 -25.43 22.39 36.69
N THR A 26 -25.05 23.66 36.57
CA THR A 26 -25.46 24.49 35.45
C THR A 26 -24.93 23.81 34.19
N ALA A 27 -25.82 23.19 33.42
CA ALA A 27 -25.53 22.69 32.10
C ALA A 27 -25.12 23.88 31.23
N PHE A 28 -23.82 24.12 31.13
CA PHE A 28 -23.27 24.97 30.09
C PHE A 28 -23.45 24.17 28.80
N SER A 29 -24.53 24.44 28.06
CA SER A 29 -24.64 24.05 26.66
C SER A 29 -23.87 25.10 25.88
N PRO A 30 -22.60 24.87 25.47
CA PRO A 30 -22.03 25.71 24.45
C PRO A 30 -22.89 25.51 23.21
N SER A 31 -23.67 26.53 22.85
CA SER A 31 -24.16 26.68 21.50
C SER A 31 -22.92 26.83 20.63
N PHE A 32 -22.39 25.71 20.15
CA PHE A 32 -21.47 25.71 19.03
C PHE A 32 -22.28 26.23 17.84
N SER A 33 -22.16 27.53 17.58
CA SER A 33 -22.37 28.03 16.23
C SER A 33 -21.40 27.25 15.36
N ALA A 34 -21.92 26.27 14.63
CA ALA A 34 -21.16 25.55 13.63
C ALA A 34 -20.48 26.59 12.75
N VAL A 35 -19.15 26.67 12.83
CA VAL A 35 -18.38 27.30 11.77
C VAL A 35 -18.59 26.39 10.56
N ASN A 36 -19.61 26.73 9.81
CA ASN A 36 -20.07 26.02 8.64
C ASN A 36 -19.11 26.39 7.50
N SER A 37 -17.92 25.78 7.47
CA SER A 37 -17.00 25.99 6.35
C SER A 37 -15.98 24.86 6.18
N THR A 38 -16.44 23.62 6.02
CA THR A 38 -15.85 22.75 4.99
C THR A 38 -16.74 22.87 3.76
N VAL A 39 -16.68 24.05 3.12
CA VAL A 39 -17.37 24.29 1.86
C VAL A 39 -16.77 23.32 0.85
N ALA A 40 -17.63 22.60 0.10
CA ALA A 40 -17.17 21.78 -1.01
C ALA A 40 -16.23 22.61 -1.92
N PRO A 41 -15.15 22.03 -2.46
CA PRO A 41 -14.23 22.75 -3.32
C PRO A 41 -14.97 23.46 -4.46
N ALA A 42 -14.55 24.67 -4.80
CA ALA A 42 -15.11 25.40 -5.94
C ALA A 42 -14.74 24.66 -7.24
N GLY A 43 -15.67 23.85 -7.74
CA GLY A 43 -15.46 22.98 -8.88
C GLY A 43 -14.84 21.63 -8.48
N LEU A 44 -15.46 20.56 -8.94
CA LEU A 44 -14.94 19.20 -8.86
C LEU A 44 -14.69 18.70 -10.29
N PRO A 45 -13.62 17.91 -10.54
CA PRO A 45 -13.49 17.23 -11.82
C PRO A 45 -14.66 16.25 -12.04
N PRO A 46 -14.98 15.87 -13.29
CA PRO A 46 -16.21 15.12 -13.61
C PRO A 46 -16.41 13.80 -12.85
N GLN A 47 -15.34 13.12 -12.46
CA GLN A 47 -15.38 11.86 -11.71
C GLN A 47 -15.19 12.06 -10.20
N ALA A 48 -15.28 13.27 -9.66
CA ALA A 48 -15.08 13.52 -8.23
C ALA A 48 -16.38 13.76 -7.47
N VAL A 49 -16.41 13.25 -6.25
CA VAL A 49 -17.50 13.48 -5.29
C VAL A 49 -16.90 13.94 -3.96
N PHE A 50 -17.39 15.07 -3.46
CA PHE A 50 -17.02 15.57 -2.14
C PHE A 50 -17.81 14.86 -1.04
N VAL A 51 -17.08 14.33 -0.06
CA VAL A 51 -17.62 13.68 1.12
C VAL A 51 -17.21 14.50 2.34
N ASN A 52 -18.16 15.24 2.91
CA ASN A 52 -17.91 16.08 4.07
C ASN A 52 -17.61 15.24 5.33
N PRO A 53 -16.41 15.30 5.94
CA PRO A 53 -16.10 14.56 7.16
C PRO A 53 -17.08 14.79 8.31
N GLN A 54 -17.66 15.99 8.40
CA GLN A 54 -18.64 16.32 9.44
C GLN A 54 -19.94 15.54 9.30
N SER A 55 -20.30 15.06 8.11
CA SER A 55 -21.56 14.32 7.90
C SER A 55 -21.54 12.92 8.50
N PHE A 56 -20.35 12.36 8.77
CA PHE A 56 -20.17 11.04 9.36
C PHE A 56 -19.31 11.05 10.63
N ALA A 57 -18.97 12.23 11.16
CA ALA A 57 -18.26 12.38 12.43
C ALA A 57 -19.11 11.91 13.63
N VAL A 58 -20.44 11.98 13.52
CA VAL A 58 -21.38 11.53 14.55
C VAL A 58 -22.48 10.68 13.91
N LEU A 59 -22.44 9.36 14.15
CA LEU A 59 -23.46 8.43 13.63
C LEU A 59 -24.70 8.33 14.55
N GLY A 60 -24.54 8.61 15.85
CA GLY A 60 -25.63 8.58 16.83
C GLY A 60 -26.07 7.16 17.23
N THR A 61 -27.06 7.08 18.13
CA THR A 61 -27.55 5.81 18.72
C THR A 61 -28.16 4.85 17.71
N ASN A 62 -28.64 5.35 16.57
CA ASN A 62 -29.21 4.56 15.48
C ASN A 62 -28.29 4.53 14.25
N GLY A 63 -27.02 4.90 14.43
CA GLY A 63 -26.03 4.91 13.37
C GLY A 63 -25.62 3.52 12.91
N SER A 64 -25.31 3.38 11.63
CA SER A 64 -24.76 2.15 11.07
C SER A 64 -23.24 2.15 11.19
N PHE A 65 -22.70 1.41 12.16
CA PHE A 65 -21.26 1.21 12.30
C PHE A 65 -20.78 0.16 11.29
N ARG A 66 -19.59 0.37 10.72
CA ARG A 66 -18.91 -0.65 9.93
C ARG A 66 -18.31 -1.68 10.89
N GLU A 67 -18.80 -2.92 10.80
CA GLU A 67 -18.32 -4.03 11.64
C GLU A 67 -17.02 -4.65 11.12
N SER A 68 -16.62 -4.33 9.89
CA SER A 68 -15.39 -4.85 9.29
C SER A 68 -14.72 -3.88 8.34
N ALA A 69 -13.45 -3.57 8.63
CA ALA A 69 -12.58 -2.78 7.78
C ALA A 69 -12.23 -3.52 6.46
N THR A 70 -12.29 -4.85 6.44
CA THR A 70 -11.89 -5.67 5.28
C THR A 70 -13.08 -6.19 4.45
N ALA A 71 -14.28 -6.25 5.02
CA ALA A 71 -15.49 -6.72 4.31
C ALA A 71 -16.41 -5.59 3.83
N SER A 72 -16.18 -4.35 4.24
CA SER A 72 -16.98 -3.19 3.84
C SER A 72 -16.10 -1.99 3.54
N THR A 73 -16.53 -1.10 2.65
CA THR A 73 -15.80 0.11 2.24
C THR A 73 -16.59 1.37 2.64
N LEU A 74 -15.91 2.51 2.78
CA LEU A 74 -16.58 3.79 3.08
C LEU A 74 -17.03 4.49 1.79
N ASN A 75 -18.28 4.29 1.38
CA ASN A 75 -18.89 5.01 0.24
C ASN A 75 -20.27 5.60 0.61
N PRO A 76 -20.31 6.66 1.45
CA PRO A 76 -21.56 7.22 1.95
C PRO A 76 -22.42 7.89 0.87
N THR A 77 -21.86 8.18 -0.30
CA THR A 77 -22.58 8.79 -1.44
C THR A 77 -23.12 7.75 -2.41
N ASN A 78 -22.85 6.46 -2.17
CA ASN A 78 -23.23 5.35 -3.03
C ASN A 78 -22.88 5.58 -4.51
N THR A 79 -21.74 6.25 -4.74
CA THR A 79 -21.28 6.60 -6.08
C THR A 79 -20.64 5.38 -6.73
N SER A 80 -20.97 5.12 -8.00
CA SER A 80 -20.41 4.00 -8.75
C SER A 80 -18.90 4.21 -9.01
N ALA A 81 -18.10 3.19 -8.73
CA ALA A 81 -16.68 3.17 -9.06
C ALA A 81 -16.42 3.01 -10.58
N PRO A 82 -15.26 3.48 -11.09
CA PRO A 82 -14.24 4.24 -10.37
C PRO A 82 -14.57 5.74 -10.27
N PHE A 83 -14.23 6.36 -9.14
CA PHE A 83 -14.39 7.81 -8.92
C PHE A 83 -13.36 8.34 -7.91
N PHE A 84 -13.19 9.66 -7.85
CA PHE A 84 -12.36 10.32 -6.85
C PHE A 84 -13.21 10.72 -5.65
N GLN A 85 -12.95 10.11 -4.49
CA GLN A 85 -13.63 10.45 -3.24
C GLN A 85 -12.84 11.55 -2.53
N VAL A 86 -13.39 12.75 -2.45
CA VAL A 86 -12.71 13.95 -1.94
C VAL A 86 -13.11 14.20 -0.48
N PHE A 87 -12.15 14.19 0.44
CA PHE A 87 -12.38 14.55 1.86
C PHE A 87 -11.85 15.94 2.20
N HIS A 88 -10.80 16.38 1.52
CA HIS A 88 -10.14 17.66 1.73
C HIS A 88 -9.98 18.44 0.41
N PRO A 89 -10.17 19.78 0.37
CA PRO A 89 -10.03 20.57 -0.85
C PRO A 89 -8.67 20.46 -1.54
N ASP A 90 -7.60 20.25 -0.77
CA ASP A 90 -6.26 20.06 -1.34
C ASP A 90 -6.15 18.82 -2.22
N PHE A 91 -7.03 17.83 -2.07
CA PHE A 91 -7.06 16.72 -3.02
C PHE A 91 -7.39 17.22 -4.43
N VAL A 92 -8.29 18.20 -4.56
CA VAL A 92 -8.63 18.78 -5.86
C VAL A 92 -7.52 19.72 -6.33
N THR A 93 -7.04 20.62 -5.47
CA THR A 93 -6.12 21.70 -5.89
C THR A 93 -4.67 21.27 -6.03
N LYS A 94 -4.22 20.27 -5.27
CA LYS A 94 -2.83 19.79 -5.29
C LYS A 94 -2.65 18.46 -6.00
N ILE A 95 -3.66 17.59 -5.97
CA ILE A 95 -3.55 16.22 -6.51
C ILE A 95 -4.23 16.09 -7.86
N LEU A 96 -5.55 16.29 -7.92
CA LEU A 96 -6.36 15.93 -9.09
C LEU A 96 -6.27 16.96 -10.21
N GLY A 97 -6.52 18.23 -9.91
CA GLY A 97 -6.88 19.25 -10.91
C GLY A 97 -8.30 19.08 -11.47
N LEU A 98 -8.80 20.11 -12.15
CA LEU A 98 -10.17 20.13 -12.69
C LEU A 98 -10.37 19.23 -13.91
N SER A 99 -9.27 18.79 -14.53
CA SER A 99 -9.29 17.93 -15.72
C SER A 99 -9.05 16.45 -15.41
N ALA A 100 -8.99 16.08 -14.12
CA ALA A 100 -8.66 14.74 -13.67
C ALA A 100 -9.60 13.68 -14.23
N SER A 101 -9.04 12.53 -14.57
CA SER A 101 -9.80 11.36 -15.02
C SER A 101 -9.16 10.06 -14.60
N ILE A 102 -9.97 9.01 -14.48
CA ILE A 102 -9.53 7.66 -14.20
C ILE A 102 -10.28 6.67 -15.10
N ARG A 103 -9.55 5.71 -15.67
CA ARG A 103 -10.11 4.65 -16.53
C ARG A 103 -9.38 3.33 -16.32
N VAL A 104 -10.03 2.24 -16.69
CA VAL A 104 -9.38 0.94 -16.90
C VAL A 104 -8.60 0.98 -18.21
N VAL A 105 -7.36 0.50 -18.22
CA VAL A 105 -6.54 0.41 -19.44
C VAL A 105 -6.33 -1.01 -19.94
N ALA A 106 -6.34 -1.98 -19.03
CA ALA A 106 -6.33 -3.41 -19.32
C ALA A 106 -7.12 -4.15 -18.24
N SER A 107 -7.81 -5.23 -18.60
CA SER A 107 -8.56 -6.05 -17.64
C SER A 107 -8.63 -7.52 -18.05
N ASN A 108 -8.62 -8.40 -17.06
CA ASN A 108 -8.86 -9.83 -17.22
C ASN A 108 -9.61 -10.34 -15.98
N PRO A 109 -10.94 -10.51 -16.03
CA PRO A 109 -11.73 -10.90 -14.87
C PRO A 109 -11.40 -12.31 -14.35
N GLY A 110 -10.74 -13.14 -15.17
CA GLY A 110 -10.38 -14.50 -14.81
C GLY A 110 -9.01 -14.63 -14.15
N PHE A 111 -8.17 -13.59 -14.17
CA PHE A 111 -6.78 -13.66 -13.71
C PHE A 111 -6.36 -12.36 -13.02
N ALA A 112 -5.84 -12.45 -11.79
CA ALA A 112 -5.30 -11.33 -11.03
C ALA A 112 -3.89 -10.93 -11.54
N PHE A 113 -3.83 -10.50 -12.80
CA PHE A 113 -2.58 -10.23 -13.52
C PHE A 113 -1.86 -8.95 -13.09
N ALA A 114 -2.54 -8.06 -12.37
CA ALA A 114 -2.06 -6.73 -12.01
C ALA A 114 -2.21 -6.51 -10.49
N HIS A 115 -1.24 -7.00 -9.72
CA HIS A 115 -1.27 -6.92 -8.26
C HIS A 115 -0.15 -6.02 -7.74
N GLU A 116 1.09 -6.25 -8.17
CA GLU A 116 2.26 -5.85 -7.39
C GLU A 116 3.44 -5.37 -8.25
N ALA A 117 4.50 -4.88 -7.60
CA ALA A 117 5.76 -4.47 -8.23
C ALA A 117 5.65 -3.49 -9.43
N PRO A 118 4.79 -2.44 -9.41
CA PRO A 118 4.70 -1.51 -10.52
C PRO A 118 5.98 -0.67 -10.65
N ILE A 119 6.66 -0.75 -11.80
CA ILE A 119 7.87 0.02 -12.12
C ILE A 119 7.65 0.71 -13.46
N TRP A 120 7.74 2.04 -13.50
CA TRP A 120 7.79 2.79 -14.75
C TRP A 120 9.23 2.92 -15.24
N VAL A 121 9.46 2.59 -16.52
CA VAL A 121 10.76 2.75 -17.18
C VAL A 121 10.67 3.95 -18.14
N PRO A 122 11.27 5.11 -17.79
CA PRO A 122 11.14 6.32 -18.59
C PRO A 122 11.64 6.18 -20.03
N ALA A 123 12.69 5.39 -20.24
CA ALA A 123 13.34 5.22 -21.55
C ALA A 123 12.42 4.58 -22.61
N THR A 124 11.48 3.72 -22.20
CA THR A 124 10.54 3.03 -23.09
C THR A 124 9.09 3.45 -22.89
N ASP A 125 8.81 4.27 -21.87
CA ASP A 125 7.47 4.65 -21.42
C ASP A 125 6.57 3.42 -21.18
N GLU A 126 7.14 2.40 -20.55
CA GLU A 126 6.47 1.15 -20.18
C GLU A 126 6.34 1.04 -18.66
N VAL A 127 5.27 0.38 -18.21
CA VAL A 127 5.07 0.02 -16.81
C VAL A 127 5.10 -1.49 -16.68
N PHE A 128 6.05 -1.99 -15.88
CA PHE A 128 6.22 -3.38 -15.51
C PHE A 128 5.51 -3.64 -14.19
N PHE A 129 5.00 -4.84 -13.98
CA PHE A 129 4.29 -5.24 -12.76
C PHE A 129 4.19 -6.77 -12.67
N ALA A 130 3.77 -7.27 -11.52
CA ALA A 130 3.58 -8.68 -11.24
C ALA A 130 2.12 -9.02 -10.93
N SER A 131 1.72 -10.24 -11.28
CA SER A 131 0.44 -10.82 -10.90
C SER A 131 0.43 -11.24 -9.44
N ASN A 132 -0.76 -11.47 -8.89
CA ASN A 132 -0.92 -11.90 -7.50
C ASN A 132 -0.20 -13.25 -7.24
N GLY A 133 0.51 -13.31 -6.11
CA GLY A 133 1.19 -14.50 -5.60
C GLY A 133 0.27 -15.30 -4.67
N GLY A 134 -0.39 -16.32 -5.21
CA GLY A 134 -1.38 -17.14 -4.53
C GLY A 134 -2.83 -16.74 -4.79
N GLY A 135 -3.75 -17.27 -3.98
CA GLY A 135 -5.17 -16.99 -4.08
C GLY A 135 -5.86 -17.62 -5.30
N ALA A 136 -7.20 -17.55 -5.33
CA ALA A 136 -8.00 -18.23 -6.34
C ALA A 136 -7.79 -17.71 -7.77
N LEU A 137 -7.41 -16.44 -7.93
CA LEU A 137 -7.19 -15.80 -9.23
C LEU A 137 -5.72 -15.57 -9.55
N GLY A 138 -4.77 -15.90 -8.67
CA GLY A 138 -3.34 -15.72 -8.95
C GLY A 138 -2.74 -16.81 -9.85
N PHE A 139 -3.38 -17.99 -9.90
CA PHE A 139 -2.89 -19.20 -10.59
C PHE A 139 -1.41 -19.53 -10.30
N SER A 140 -1.00 -19.24 -9.08
CA SER A 140 0.32 -19.52 -8.55
C SER A 140 0.16 -20.18 -7.18
N ASP A 141 1.06 -21.10 -6.88
CA ASP A 141 1.05 -21.92 -5.67
C ASP A 141 2.47 -22.41 -5.38
N ILE A 142 2.64 -23.49 -4.63
CA ILE A 142 3.97 -24.03 -4.37
C ILE A 142 4.65 -24.60 -5.63
N ASP A 143 3.88 -25.03 -6.63
CA ASP A 143 4.34 -25.69 -7.86
C ASP A 143 4.32 -24.76 -9.09
N HIS A 144 3.58 -23.65 -9.03
CA HIS A 144 3.43 -22.69 -10.12
C HIS A 144 3.85 -21.27 -9.73
N ASN A 145 4.69 -20.63 -10.55
CA ASN A 145 5.15 -19.26 -10.33
C ASN A 145 4.09 -18.21 -10.72
N ASN A 146 4.16 -17.02 -10.14
CA ASN A 146 3.39 -15.87 -10.63
C ASN A 146 4.01 -15.28 -11.91
N GLN A 147 3.31 -14.34 -12.55
CA GLN A 147 3.71 -13.77 -13.83
C GLN A 147 4.17 -12.33 -13.68
N VAL A 148 5.24 -11.97 -14.37
CA VAL A 148 5.67 -10.58 -14.56
C VAL A 148 5.25 -10.14 -15.96
N ALA A 149 4.72 -8.93 -16.09
CA ALA A 149 4.24 -8.39 -17.35
C ALA A 149 4.51 -6.89 -17.45
N LYS A 150 4.22 -6.33 -18.62
CA LYS A 150 4.29 -4.89 -18.87
C LYS A 150 3.18 -4.41 -19.79
N ILE A 151 2.89 -3.10 -19.70
CA ILE A 151 2.08 -2.36 -20.67
C ILE A 151 2.87 -1.16 -21.23
N SER A 152 2.55 -0.74 -22.46
CA SER A 152 3.10 0.48 -23.06
C SER A 152 2.16 1.66 -22.84
N LEU A 153 2.63 2.74 -22.19
CA LEU A 153 1.83 3.96 -22.03
C LEU A 153 1.66 4.73 -23.34
N GLY A 154 2.57 4.54 -24.30
CA GLY A 154 2.38 5.01 -25.66
C GLY A 154 1.22 4.33 -26.39
N GLU A 155 0.99 3.04 -26.15
CA GLU A 155 -0.21 2.33 -26.65
C GLU A 155 -1.49 2.84 -25.96
N VAL A 156 -1.43 3.03 -24.63
CA VAL A 156 -2.53 3.62 -23.86
C VAL A 156 -2.93 4.99 -24.40
N ALA A 157 -1.96 5.87 -24.68
CA ALA A 157 -2.23 7.20 -25.21
C ALA A 157 -2.94 7.14 -26.58
N ARG A 158 -2.44 6.31 -27.52
CA ARG A 158 -3.08 6.14 -28.83
C ARG A 158 -4.50 5.59 -28.72
N ALA A 159 -4.73 4.62 -27.84
CA ALA A 159 -6.06 4.06 -27.61
C ALA A 159 -7.00 5.07 -26.95
N ALA A 160 -6.51 5.88 -26.01
CA ALA A 160 -7.26 6.96 -25.39
C ALA A 160 -7.71 8.01 -26.42
N ASP A 161 -6.80 8.47 -27.29
CA ASP A 161 -7.09 9.42 -28.37
C ASP A 161 -8.14 8.87 -29.33
N ALA A 162 -8.01 7.61 -29.71
CA ALA A 162 -8.98 6.93 -30.58
C ALA A 162 -10.37 6.83 -29.94
N SER A 163 -10.44 6.63 -28.61
CA SER A 163 -11.72 6.54 -27.88
C SER A 163 -12.47 7.87 -27.79
N ARG A 164 -11.77 9.01 -27.96
CA ARG A 164 -12.29 10.37 -27.74
C ARG A 164 -13.03 10.55 -26.41
N SER A 165 -12.62 9.79 -25.41
CA SER A 165 -13.20 9.76 -24.07
C SER A 165 -12.09 9.78 -23.04
N LYS A 166 -12.36 10.39 -21.89
CA LYS A 166 -11.45 10.39 -20.74
C LYS A 166 -11.65 9.20 -19.79
N THR A 167 -12.75 8.47 -19.95
CA THR A 167 -13.21 7.49 -18.95
C THR A 167 -13.56 6.13 -19.54
N THR A 168 -13.69 6.03 -20.87
CA THR A 168 -13.98 4.77 -21.55
C THR A 168 -12.86 3.77 -21.28
N PRO A 169 -13.18 2.55 -20.80
CA PRO A 169 -12.20 1.48 -20.66
C PRO A 169 -11.46 1.20 -21.97
N LEU A 170 -10.16 0.95 -21.85
CA LEU A 170 -9.31 0.52 -22.97
C LEU A 170 -8.97 -0.97 -22.81
N ASN A 171 -8.37 -1.53 -23.85
CA ASN A 171 -7.89 -2.91 -23.86
C ASN A 171 -6.50 -2.95 -24.51
N VAL A 172 -5.50 -2.38 -23.81
CA VAL A 172 -4.12 -2.39 -24.30
C VAL A 172 -3.46 -3.74 -24.09
N THR A 173 -2.41 -3.98 -24.87
CA THR A 173 -1.65 -5.23 -24.81
C THR A 173 -0.88 -5.34 -23.50
N VAL A 174 -1.10 -6.45 -22.80
CA VAL A 174 -0.29 -6.87 -21.64
C VAL A 174 0.74 -7.88 -22.15
N THR A 175 2.01 -7.53 -22.06
CA THR A 175 3.12 -8.37 -22.56
C THR A 175 3.80 -9.06 -21.39
N SER A 176 3.75 -10.38 -21.34
CA SER A 176 4.45 -11.17 -20.32
C SER A 176 5.97 -11.10 -20.50
N LEU A 177 6.69 -11.08 -19.38
CA LEU A 177 8.13 -11.21 -19.31
C LEU A 177 8.47 -12.66 -18.94
N ALA A 178 9.30 -13.31 -19.74
CA ALA A 178 9.86 -14.61 -19.40
C ALA A 178 11.09 -14.42 -18.50
N LEU A 179 10.97 -14.81 -17.24
CA LEU A 179 12.06 -14.75 -16.26
C LEU A 179 12.52 -16.18 -15.90
N PRO A 180 13.81 -16.36 -15.53
CA PRO A 180 14.34 -17.68 -15.19
C PRO A 180 13.75 -18.20 -13.86
N GLU A 181 13.89 -19.51 -13.63
CA GLU A 181 13.35 -20.19 -12.43
C GLU A 181 13.99 -19.69 -11.11
N THR A 182 15.02 -18.87 -11.17
CA THR A 182 15.58 -18.19 -10.00
C THR A 182 14.72 -17.02 -9.51
N VAL A 183 13.80 -16.48 -10.32
CA VAL A 183 12.90 -15.36 -9.98
C VAL A 183 11.51 -15.89 -9.70
N GLN A 184 11.15 -15.99 -8.41
CA GLN A 184 9.96 -16.72 -7.99
C GLN A 184 9.07 -15.90 -7.07
N MET A 185 7.78 -15.82 -7.38
CA MET A 185 6.79 -15.05 -6.63
C MET A 185 7.23 -13.58 -6.51
N THR A 186 7.45 -12.93 -7.65
CA THR A 186 7.81 -11.51 -7.70
C THR A 186 6.71 -10.69 -7.05
N ASN A 187 7.06 -9.92 -6.02
CA ASN A 187 6.07 -9.15 -5.26
C ASN A 187 6.43 -7.66 -5.19
N GLY A 188 7.71 -7.31 -5.16
CA GLY A 188 8.13 -5.93 -5.00
C GLY A 188 8.99 -5.46 -6.15
N GLY A 189 8.93 -4.16 -6.43
CA GLY A 189 9.61 -3.56 -7.56
C GLY A 189 10.01 -2.10 -7.34
N THR A 190 11.20 -1.73 -7.82
CA THR A 190 11.64 -0.33 -7.88
C THR A 190 12.69 -0.11 -8.96
N GLY A 191 13.08 1.16 -9.13
CA GLY A 191 14.10 1.59 -10.07
C GLY A 191 13.52 2.31 -11.28
N PRO A 192 14.25 2.31 -12.42
CA PRO A 192 15.43 1.48 -12.68
C PRO A 192 16.69 1.79 -11.85
N PHE A 193 17.53 0.79 -11.57
CA PHE A 193 18.87 0.90 -10.96
C PHE A 193 19.92 0.59 -12.02
N HIS A 194 20.73 1.56 -12.43
CA HIS A 194 21.64 1.46 -13.58
C HIS A 194 20.94 0.95 -14.85
N GLY A 195 19.69 1.39 -15.07
CA GLY A 195 18.86 0.98 -16.20
C GLY A 195 18.17 -0.37 -16.07
N GLN A 196 18.38 -1.11 -14.98
CA GLN A 196 17.76 -2.41 -14.71
C GLN A 196 16.59 -2.29 -13.72
N LEU A 197 15.58 -3.13 -13.84
CA LEU A 197 14.54 -3.28 -12.82
C LEU A 197 15.16 -3.90 -11.55
N VAL A 198 14.78 -3.41 -10.38
CA VAL A 198 15.08 -4.10 -9.11
C VAL A 198 13.80 -4.79 -8.66
N LEU A 199 13.83 -6.12 -8.61
CA LEU A 199 12.70 -6.92 -8.14
C LEU A 199 13.06 -7.62 -6.84
N VAL A 200 12.09 -7.74 -5.94
CA VAL A 200 12.15 -8.67 -4.81
C VAL A 200 11.11 -9.76 -4.95
N ASN A 201 11.54 -10.95 -4.57
CA ASN A 201 10.85 -12.20 -4.85
C ASN A 201 10.61 -12.91 -3.53
N SER A 202 9.35 -13.27 -3.25
CA SER A 202 9.00 -14.02 -2.03
C SER A 202 9.63 -15.41 -2.01
N GLY A 203 10.00 -15.96 -3.17
CA GLY A 203 10.48 -17.32 -3.34
C GLY A 203 9.35 -18.35 -3.20
N ARG A 204 9.63 -19.63 -3.48
CA ARG A 204 8.59 -20.65 -3.64
C ARG A 204 9.12 -22.05 -3.30
N GLY A 205 8.42 -22.77 -2.43
CA GLY A 205 8.85 -24.08 -1.94
C GLY A 205 10.25 -24.01 -1.32
N SER A 206 11.20 -24.74 -1.89
CA SER A 206 12.62 -24.71 -1.50
C SER A 206 13.44 -23.63 -2.20
N LEU A 207 12.89 -22.94 -3.21
CA LEU A 207 13.56 -21.87 -3.92
C LEU A 207 13.65 -20.62 -3.04
N PRO A 208 14.83 -19.98 -2.96
CA PRO A 208 15.06 -18.90 -2.01
C PRO A 208 14.28 -17.64 -2.40
N SER A 209 13.90 -16.89 -1.37
CA SER A 209 13.47 -15.50 -1.53
C SER A 209 14.71 -14.66 -1.86
N ASN A 210 14.60 -13.72 -2.79
CA ASN A 210 15.78 -13.00 -3.28
C ASN A 210 15.48 -11.59 -3.83
N LEU A 211 16.54 -10.81 -3.97
CA LEU A 211 16.61 -9.51 -4.61
C LEU A 211 17.42 -9.64 -5.90
N VAL A 212 16.85 -9.18 -7.02
CA VAL A 212 17.40 -9.39 -8.36
C VAL A 212 17.40 -8.11 -9.18
N LEU A 213 18.38 -7.99 -10.06
CA LEU A 213 18.37 -7.06 -11.18
C LEU A 213 17.83 -7.78 -12.43
N VAL A 214 16.95 -7.12 -13.17
CA VAL A 214 16.40 -7.62 -14.43
C VAL A 214 16.54 -6.55 -15.51
N ASP A 215 17.13 -6.91 -16.65
CA ASP A 215 17.12 -6.05 -17.83
C ASP A 215 15.67 -5.86 -18.32
N PRO A 216 15.14 -4.62 -18.44
CA PRO A 216 13.79 -4.41 -18.98
C PRO A 216 13.67 -4.78 -20.47
N ALA A 217 14.79 -4.88 -21.20
CA ALA A 217 14.82 -5.32 -22.57
C ALA A 217 14.89 -6.84 -22.69
N SER A 218 14.26 -7.39 -23.73
CA SER A 218 14.38 -8.81 -24.07
C SER A 218 15.85 -9.17 -24.33
N PRO A 219 16.39 -10.27 -23.77
CA PRO A 219 15.67 -11.42 -23.19
C PRO A 219 15.45 -11.36 -21.66
N SER A 220 15.47 -10.19 -21.04
CA SER A 220 15.28 -9.99 -19.58
C SER A 220 16.35 -10.66 -18.72
N ASN A 221 17.62 -10.45 -19.08
CA ASN A 221 18.75 -11.00 -18.35
C ASN A 221 18.67 -10.65 -16.86
N THR A 222 18.87 -11.66 -16.02
CA THR A 222 18.67 -11.56 -14.56
C THR A 222 19.97 -11.77 -13.82
N THR A 223 20.21 -11.00 -12.76
CA THR A 223 21.31 -11.19 -11.81
C THR A 223 20.79 -11.19 -10.37
N VAL A 224 21.04 -12.26 -9.62
CA VAL A 224 20.73 -12.32 -8.18
C VAL A 224 21.77 -11.53 -7.40
N LEU A 225 21.33 -10.57 -6.59
CA LEU A 225 22.21 -9.76 -5.74
C LEU A 225 22.28 -10.27 -4.31
N LEU A 226 21.16 -10.75 -3.78
CA LEU A 226 21.04 -11.18 -2.38
C LEU A 226 19.89 -12.17 -2.23
N ASP A 227 20.08 -13.26 -1.50
CA ASP A 227 19.05 -14.28 -1.24
C ASP A 227 19.01 -14.78 0.21
N ASN A 228 19.89 -14.26 1.09
CA ASN A 228 19.98 -14.68 2.48
C ASN A 228 20.53 -13.57 3.40
N PHE A 229 20.31 -13.74 4.69
CA PHE A 229 20.94 -12.96 5.77
C PHE A 229 21.96 -13.83 6.50
N TYR A 230 23.24 -13.74 6.10
CA TYR A 230 24.36 -14.51 6.70
C TYR A 230 24.09 -16.02 6.79
N GLY A 231 23.54 -16.60 5.72
CA GLY A 231 23.17 -18.01 5.62
C GLY A 231 21.77 -18.35 6.14
N ARG A 232 21.05 -17.38 6.72
CA ARG A 232 19.63 -17.55 7.10
C ARG A 232 18.74 -17.09 5.96
N GLN A 233 17.80 -17.94 5.54
CA GLN A 233 16.89 -17.62 4.46
C GLN A 233 15.88 -16.54 4.90
N PHE A 234 15.68 -15.52 4.06
CA PHE A 234 14.56 -14.57 4.23
C PHE A 234 13.21 -15.30 4.20
N ASN A 235 12.21 -14.71 4.85
CA ASN A 235 10.87 -15.30 4.91
C ASN A 235 10.18 -15.22 3.55
N SER A 236 9.86 -14.01 3.10
CA SER A 236 9.17 -13.70 1.84
C SER A 236 9.35 -12.20 1.57
N LEU A 237 10.38 -11.84 0.81
CA LEU A 237 10.62 -10.44 0.44
C LEU A 237 9.39 -9.88 -0.31
N ASN A 238 8.98 -8.68 0.06
CA ASN A 238 7.67 -8.15 -0.28
C ASN A 238 7.72 -6.86 -1.09
N ASP A 239 8.28 -5.75 -0.59
CA ASP A 239 8.51 -4.51 -1.36
C ASP A 239 9.96 -3.99 -1.19
N VAL A 240 10.38 -3.09 -2.07
CA VAL A 240 11.76 -2.59 -2.19
C VAL A 240 11.79 -1.14 -2.67
N LYS A 241 12.77 -0.35 -2.20
CA LYS A 241 13.08 1.00 -2.69
C LYS A 241 14.58 1.29 -2.67
N ILE A 242 15.04 2.04 -3.67
CA ILE A 242 16.41 2.54 -3.75
C ILE A 242 16.49 3.91 -3.10
N HIS A 243 17.49 4.13 -2.26
CA HIS A 243 17.81 5.44 -1.73
C HIS A 243 18.53 6.28 -2.79
N LYS A 244 17.81 7.26 -3.36
CA LYS A 244 18.23 8.05 -4.54
C LYS A 244 19.62 8.69 -4.44
N GLN A 245 20.05 9.11 -3.24
CA GLN A 245 21.37 9.75 -3.05
C GLN A 245 22.52 8.77 -2.82
N THR A 246 22.26 7.55 -2.37
CA THR A 246 23.31 6.64 -1.87
C THR A 246 23.37 5.32 -2.64
N GLY A 247 22.31 4.95 -3.36
CA GLY A 247 22.19 3.67 -4.04
C GLY A 247 21.93 2.49 -3.11
N LEU A 248 21.80 2.72 -1.80
CA LEU A 248 21.45 1.70 -0.84
C LEU A 248 20.00 1.23 -1.08
N ILE A 249 19.76 -0.06 -0.89
CA ILE A 249 18.46 -0.67 -1.20
C ILE A 249 17.78 -1.09 0.10
N TYR A 250 16.60 -0.54 0.35
CA TYR A 250 15.74 -0.92 1.47
C TYR A 250 14.68 -1.88 0.99
N PHE A 251 14.39 -2.94 1.75
CA PHE A 251 13.37 -3.90 1.38
C PHE A 251 12.70 -4.51 2.61
N THR A 252 11.45 -4.95 2.44
CA THR A 252 10.65 -5.55 3.50
C THR A 252 10.66 -7.07 3.38
N ASP A 253 10.79 -7.75 4.51
CA ASP A 253 10.67 -9.21 4.62
C ASP A 253 9.43 -9.54 5.43
N SER A 254 8.40 -10.04 4.75
CA SER A 254 7.11 -10.40 5.35
C SER A 254 6.96 -11.92 5.41
N VAL A 255 5.82 -12.41 5.87
CA VAL A 255 5.54 -13.85 6.04
C VAL A 255 4.49 -14.38 5.04
N TYR A 256 4.17 -13.60 4.01
CA TYR A 256 3.10 -13.93 3.07
C TYR A 256 3.27 -15.26 2.34
N GLY A 257 4.50 -15.70 2.04
CA GLY A 257 4.71 -17.02 1.42
C GLY A 257 4.23 -18.17 2.30
N TYR A 258 4.36 -18.03 3.62
CA TYR A 258 3.78 -18.99 4.57
C TYR A 258 2.25 -18.84 4.65
N LEU A 259 1.75 -17.61 4.76
CA LEU A 259 0.31 -17.34 4.89
C LEU A 259 -0.50 -17.72 3.64
N ASN A 260 0.13 -17.69 2.47
CA ASN A 260 -0.44 -18.10 1.18
C ASN A 260 0.00 -19.53 0.78
N GLN A 261 0.64 -20.26 1.70
CA GLN A 261 0.96 -21.68 1.59
C GLN A 261 1.89 -22.08 0.43
N PHE A 262 2.71 -21.16 -0.08
CA PHE A 262 3.72 -21.46 -1.10
C PHE A 262 5.15 -21.48 -0.53
N ARG A 263 5.34 -21.28 0.78
CA ARG A 263 6.60 -21.45 1.52
C ARG A 263 6.41 -22.12 2.88
N SER A 264 7.51 -22.63 3.42
CA SER A 264 7.59 -23.10 4.81
C SER A 264 7.45 -21.95 5.81
N GLY A 265 7.24 -22.32 7.08
CA GLY A 265 7.10 -21.36 8.18
C GLY A 265 8.31 -20.41 8.32
N PRO A 266 8.07 -19.17 8.78
CA PRO A 266 9.10 -18.14 8.88
C PRO A 266 10.18 -18.50 9.90
N LEU A 267 11.42 -18.08 9.61
CA LEU A 267 12.61 -18.32 10.45
C LEU A 267 13.28 -17.01 10.91
N LEU A 268 12.87 -15.88 10.34
CA LEU A 268 13.27 -14.53 10.70
C LEU A 268 12.07 -13.78 11.26
N GLN A 269 12.32 -12.75 12.06
CA GLN A 269 11.26 -11.78 12.37
C GLN A 269 10.96 -10.94 11.13
N PRO A 270 9.72 -10.44 10.99
CA PRO A 270 9.37 -9.49 9.94
C PRO A 270 10.13 -8.18 10.14
N PHE A 271 11.08 -7.90 9.25
CA PHE A 271 11.99 -6.76 9.36
C PHE A 271 12.00 -5.95 8.07
N VAL A 272 12.44 -4.69 8.19
CA VAL A 272 12.96 -3.93 7.06
C VAL A 272 14.47 -4.09 7.06
N TYR A 273 15.03 -4.47 5.92
CA TYR A 273 16.46 -4.61 5.71
C TYR A 273 17.03 -3.49 4.85
N LEU A 274 18.34 -3.31 4.96
CA LEU A 274 19.16 -2.40 4.17
C LEU A 274 20.31 -3.19 3.55
N PHE A 275 20.45 -3.11 2.23
CA PHE A 275 21.50 -3.76 1.46
C PHE A 275 22.33 -2.72 0.70
N ASP A 276 23.64 -2.89 0.77
CA ASP A 276 24.61 -2.14 -0.04
C ASP A 276 25.05 -3.03 -1.22
N PRO A 277 24.58 -2.72 -2.46
CA PRO A 277 24.91 -3.52 -3.63
C PRO A 277 26.39 -3.44 -4.03
N THR A 278 27.13 -2.43 -3.56
CA THR A 278 28.56 -2.26 -3.86
C THR A 278 29.43 -3.14 -2.96
N THR A 279 29.06 -3.27 -1.69
CA THR A 279 29.85 -4.03 -0.71
C THR A 279 29.29 -5.40 -0.36
N GLY A 280 28.04 -5.69 -0.77
CA GLY A 280 27.32 -6.91 -0.41
C GLY A 280 26.86 -6.95 1.05
N ARG A 281 26.98 -5.84 1.79
CA ARG A 281 26.60 -5.80 3.21
C ARG A 281 25.09 -5.68 3.35
N VAL A 282 24.52 -6.53 4.20
CA VAL A 282 23.10 -6.50 4.58
C VAL A 282 22.97 -6.34 6.09
N LYS A 283 22.00 -5.54 6.54
CA LYS A 283 21.63 -5.40 7.94
C LYS A 283 20.16 -5.06 8.11
N VAL A 284 19.66 -5.18 9.34
CA VAL A 284 18.32 -4.71 9.69
C VAL A 284 18.32 -3.18 9.75
N ALA A 285 17.34 -2.57 9.10
CA ALA A 285 17.09 -1.14 9.09
C ALA A 285 16.00 -0.75 10.11
N ALA A 286 15.02 -1.62 10.34
CA ALA A 286 13.95 -1.42 11.32
C ALA A 286 13.28 -2.74 11.74
N ASP A 287 12.77 -2.77 12.97
CA ASP A 287 12.01 -3.88 13.56
C ASP A 287 10.64 -3.41 14.09
N GLY A 288 9.92 -4.33 14.75
CA GLY A 288 8.65 -4.04 15.44
C GLY A 288 7.42 -4.04 14.54
N PHE A 289 7.48 -4.71 13.39
CA PHE A 289 6.34 -4.89 12.49
C PHE A 289 5.67 -6.25 12.72
N ASP A 290 4.38 -6.32 12.44
CA ASP A 290 3.70 -7.60 12.30
C ASP A 290 3.89 -8.16 10.88
N LYS A 291 3.57 -7.37 9.85
CA LYS A 291 3.79 -7.72 8.43
C LYS A 291 4.19 -6.46 7.65
N PRO A 292 5.50 -6.12 7.58
CA PRO A 292 5.95 -4.98 6.79
C PRO A 292 5.68 -5.27 5.32
N ASN A 293 5.11 -4.30 4.62
CA ASN A 293 4.72 -4.46 3.21
C ASN A 293 5.38 -3.36 2.36
N GLY A 294 4.60 -2.36 1.92
CA GLY A 294 5.07 -1.24 1.13
C GLY A 294 6.10 -0.39 1.85
N ILE A 295 7.08 0.10 1.09
CA ILE A 295 8.10 1.04 1.57
C ILE A 295 8.26 2.18 0.58
N ALA A 296 8.42 3.40 1.08
CA ALA A 296 8.74 4.58 0.29
C ALA A 296 9.75 5.48 1.00
N LEU A 297 10.62 6.13 0.24
CA LEU A 297 11.63 7.06 0.74
C LEU A 297 11.37 8.45 0.16
N SER A 298 11.46 9.49 0.97
CA SER A 298 11.31 10.87 0.49
C SER A 298 12.40 11.21 -0.52
N GLU A 299 12.11 12.13 -1.45
CA GLU A 299 13.07 12.51 -2.49
C GLU A 299 14.40 13.02 -1.90
N ASP A 300 14.37 13.68 -0.74
CA ASP A 300 15.56 14.18 -0.07
C ASP A 300 16.35 13.11 0.72
N GLY A 301 15.86 11.87 0.76
CA GLY A 301 16.52 10.74 1.42
C GLY A 301 16.52 10.80 2.95
N LYS A 302 15.62 11.58 3.57
CA LYS A 302 15.61 11.78 5.03
C LYS A 302 14.47 11.09 5.75
N THR A 303 13.41 10.74 5.03
CA THR A 303 12.19 10.16 5.62
C THR A 303 11.89 8.83 4.92
N ALA A 304 11.53 7.83 5.70
CA ALA A 304 10.98 6.58 5.20
C ALA A 304 9.55 6.38 5.70
N PHE A 305 8.73 5.74 4.87
CA PHE A 305 7.39 5.27 5.22
C PHE A 305 7.34 3.77 4.98
N VAL A 306 6.76 3.04 5.92
CA VAL A 306 6.60 1.57 5.85
C VAL A 306 5.19 1.21 6.29
N SER A 307 4.46 0.46 5.47
CA SER A 307 3.15 -0.07 5.86
C SER A 307 3.28 -1.36 6.64
N ASP A 308 2.34 -1.57 7.55
CA ASP A 308 2.16 -2.79 8.32
C ASP A 308 0.73 -3.29 8.13
N THR A 309 0.63 -4.50 7.57
CA THR A 309 -0.61 -5.13 7.10
C THR A 309 -1.10 -6.25 8.02
N GLY A 310 -0.69 -6.21 9.29
CA GLY A 310 -0.90 -7.28 10.27
C GLY A 310 -2.33 -7.77 10.46
N ILE A 311 -3.35 -6.93 10.20
CA ILE A 311 -4.77 -7.31 10.18
C ILE A 311 -5.07 -8.51 9.26
N ILE A 312 -4.28 -8.76 8.20
CA ILE A 312 -4.44 -9.89 7.27
C ILE A 312 -3.50 -11.05 7.62
N ASN A 313 -4.05 -12.26 7.78
CA ASN A 313 -3.30 -13.49 8.07
C ASN A 313 -3.43 -14.55 6.95
N GLY A 314 -3.66 -14.12 5.70
CA GLY A 314 -3.85 -15.02 4.56
C GLY A 314 -4.96 -16.03 4.80
N VAL A 315 -4.67 -17.33 4.60
CA VAL A 315 -5.66 -18.41 4.82
C VAL A 315 -6.10 -18.55 6.28
N PHE A 316 -5.41 -17.92 7.23
CA PHE A 316 -5.75 -17.95 8.66
C PHE A 316 -6.74 -16.85 9.07
N GLY A 317 -7.20 -16.03 8.12
CA GLY A 317 -8.27 -15.05 8.32
C GLY A 317 -7.77 -13.65 8.68
N VAL A 318 -8.63 -12.90 9.37
CA VAL A 318 -8.44 -11.48 9.66
C VAL A 318 -8.54 -11.22 11.16
N ASN A 319 -7.63 -10.42 11.70
CA ASN A 319 -7.72 -9.91 13.07
C ASN A 319 -7.78 -8.38 13.08
N GLN A 320 -8.97 -7.82 13.29
CA GLN A 320 -9.21 -6.37 13.18
C GLN A 320 -8.52 -5.52 14.27
N THR A 321 -7.92 -6.14 15.27
CA THR A 321 -7.15 -5.44 16.32
C THR A 321 -5.66 -5.29 15.97
N GLU A 322 -5.19 -5.90 14.88
CA GLU A 322 -3.79 -5.85 14.43
C GLU A 322 -3.53 -4.67 13.49
N PRO A 323 -2.26 -4.34 13.18
CA PRO A 323 -1.92 -3.18 12.38
C PRO A 323 -2.61 -3.14 11.01
N SER A 324 -3.16 -1.96 10.70
CA SER A 324 -3.52 -1.52 9.36
C SER A 324 -2.99 -0.09 9.15
N THR A 325 -1.67 0.03 9.28
CA THR A 325 -1.01 1.30 9.64
C THR A 325 0.17 1.59 8.74
N ILE A 326 0.36 2.86 8.40
CA ILE A 326 1.60 3.37 7.81
C ILE A 326 2.41 4.05 8.92
N TYR A 327 3.66 3.63 9.06
CA TYR A 327 4.63 4.24 9.98
C TYR A 327 5.63 5.11 9.23
N GLN A 328 5.96 6.26 9.82
CA GLN A 328 7.01 7.16 9.35
C GLN A 328 8.26 7.03 10.22
N TYR A 329 9.42 7.23 9.61
CA TYR A 329 10.74 7.17 10.24
C TYR A 329 11.65 8.28 9.73
N ASP A 330 12.62 8.64 10.55
CA ASP A 330 13.79 9.42 10.12
C ASP A 330 14.88 8.44 9.67
N ILE A 331 15.51 8.70 8.52
CA ILE A 331 16.64 7.92 8.01
C ILE A 331 17.93 8.50 8.61
N ASP A 332 18.61 7.72 9.45
CA ASP A 332 19.91 8.13 9.98
C ASP A 332 20.94 8.22 8.85
N GLN A 333 21.44 9.42 8.56
CA GLN A 333 22.25 9.69 7.38
C GLN A 333 23.64 9.01 7.41
N LYS A 334 24.08 8.52 8.56
CA LYS A 334 25.36 7.81 8.72
C LYS A 334 25.21 6.31 8.54
N SER A 335 24.19 5.73 9.16
CA SER A 335 24.00 4.28 9.22
C SER A 335 22.92 3.79 8.26
N GLY A 336 22.00 4.63 7.80
CA GLY A 336 20.81 4.23 7.04
C GLY A 336 19.77 3.47 7.88
N VAL A 337 19.91 3.41 9.21
CA VAL A 337 18.88 2.80 10.07
C VAL A 337 17.67 3.73 10.14
N LEU A 338 16.46 3.16 10.19
CA LEU A 338 15.24 3.91 10.36
C LEU A 338 14.99 4.12 11.85
N THR A 339 14.81 5.38 12.25
CA THR A 339 14.69 5.80 13.65
C THR A 339 13.41 6.61 13.87
N ASN A 340 13.07 6.88 15.13
CA ASN A 340 11.92 7.73 15.50
C ASN A 340 10.59 7.29 14.88
N ARG A 341 10.29 5.98 14.97
CA ARG A 341 9.03 5.38 14.53
C ARG A 341 7.83 6.17 15.07
N ARG A 342 6.93 6.56 14.19
CA ARG A 342 5.68 7.24 14.53
C ARG A 342 4.57 6.81 13.58
N VAL A 343 3.34 6.78 14.07
CA VAL A 343 2.16 6.55 13.22
C VAL A 343 2.04 7.74 12.28
N PHE A 344 1.90 7.45 10.99
CA PHE A 344 1.59 8.44 9.97
C PHE A 344 0.11 8.40 9.59
N ALA A 345 -0.39 7.21 9.25
CA ALA A 345 -1.78 7.01 8.88
C ALA A 345 -2.29 5.64 9.37
N PHE A 346 -3.58 5.58 9.70
CA PHE A 346 -4.32 4.34 9.94
C PHE A 346 -5.46 4.30 8.92
N VAL A 347 -5.51 3.26 8.09
CA VAL A 347 -6.45 3.22 6.95
C VAL A 347 -7.83 2.74 7.40
N ASP A 348 -8.88 3.25 6.78
CA ASP A 348 -10.25 2.86 7.13
C ASP A 348 -10.74 1.61 6.39
N SER A 349 -10.06 1.19 5.31
CA SER A 349 -10.51 0.11 4.43
C SER A 349 -9.35 -0.80 4.03
N GLY A 350 -9.44 -2.08 4.41
CA GLY A 350 -8.43 -3.09 4.13
C GLY A 350 -7.12 -2.84 4.89
N VAL A 351 -6.02 -2.82 4.13
CA VAL A 351 -4.65 -2.58 4.60
C VAL A 351 -3.94 -1.56 3.74
N PRO A 352 -2.99 -0.77 4.29
CA PRO A 352 -2.05 -0.04 3.46
C PRO A 352 -1.05 -1.03 2.87
N ASP A 353 -1.09 -1.25 1.57
CA ASP A 353 -0.24 -2.19 0.85
C ASP A 353 1.01 -1.45 0.30
N GLY A 354 1.21 -1.40 -1.02
CA GLY A 354 2.30 -0.62 -1.63
C GLY A 354 2.19 0.89 -1.37
N ILE A 355 3.35 1.56 -1.16
CA ILE A 355 3.44 2.99 -0.84
C ILE A 355 4.22 3.76 -1.93
N GLN A 356 3.73 4.95 -2.29
CA GLN A 356 4.45 5.94 -3.10
C GLN A 356 4.39 7.34 -2.48
N ILE A 357 5.31 8.22 -2.88
CA ILE A 357 5.36 9.62 -2.45
C ILE A 357 5.42 10.51 -3.70
N ASP A 358 4.63 11.58 -3.73
CA ASP A 358 4.70 12.56 -4.81
C ASP A 358 5.78 13.62 -4.57
N ALA A 359 6.03 14.48 -5.56
CA ALA A 359 7.03 15.54 -5.47
C ALA A 359 6.69 16.65 -4.42
N GLN A 360 5.49 16.64 -3.84
CA GLN A 360 5.07 17.57 -2.79
C GLN A 360 5.11 16.93 -1.39
N GLY A 361 5.50 15.66 -1.29
CA GLY A 361 5.56 14.93 -0.02
C GLY A 361 4.22 14.35 0.43
N ASN A 362 3.21 14.30 -0.44
CA ASN A 362 1.98 13.56 -0.16
C ASN A 362 2.25 12.06 -0.32
N VAL A 363 1.63 11.25 0.53
CA VAL A 363 1.85 9.80 0.61
C VAL A 363 0.63 9.08 0.06
N TYR A 364 0.88 8.10 -0.79
CA TYR A 364 -0.12 7.28 -1.47
C TYR A 364 0.05 5.86 -0.99
N SER A 365 -1.05 5.17 -0.67
CA SER A 365 -1.00 3.74 -0.36
C SER A 365 -2.13 3.00 -1.03
N GLY A 366 -1.80 1.78 -1.46
CA GLY A 366 -2.79 0.82 -1.91
C GLY A 366 -3.65 0.39 -0.73
N CYS A 367 -4.96 0.31 -0.91
CA CYS A 367 -5.93 0.06 0.16
C CYS A 367 -7.08 -0.81 -0.36
N GLY A 368 -7.92 -1.31 0.56
CA GLY A 368 -8.98 -2.28 0.24
C GLY A 368 -10.09 -1.76 -0.69
N ASP A 369 -10.19 -0.45 -0.89
CA ASP A 369 -11.17 0.20 -1.78
C ASP A 369 -10.53 1.07 -2.87
N GLY A 370 -9.21 0.98 -3.07
CA GLY A 370 -8.47 1.69 -4.11
C GLY A 370 -7.16 2.27 -3.60
N VAL A 371 -6.83 3.52 -3.95
CA VAL A 371 -5.62 4.20 -3.45
C VAL A 371 -6.03 5.38 -2.56
N HIS A 372 -5.47 5.44 -1.35
CA HIS A 372 -5.67 6.56 -0.42
C HIS A 372 -4.51 7.54 -0.51
N VAL A 373 -4.80 8.82 -0.31
CA VAL A 373 -3.79 9.89 -0.36
C VAL A 373 -3.84 10.73 0.90
N TRP A 374 -2.70 10.85 1.57
CA TRP A 374 -2.50 11.71 2.73
C TRP A 374 -1.53 12.83 2.42
N ASP A 375 -1.73 14.00 3.02
CA ASP A 375 -0.72 15.04 2.99
C ASP A 375 0.49 14.67 3.87
N ALA A 376 1.55 15.48 3.82
CA ALA A 376 2.78 15.25 4.58
C ALA A 376 2.58 15.20 6.12
N THR A 377 1.40 15.59 6.63
CA THR A 377 1.05 15.53 8.06
C THR A 377 0.27 14.27 8.44
N GLY A 378 -0.12 13.44 7.47
CA GLY A 378 -0.96 12.26 7.69
C GLY A 378 -2.47 12.56 7.61
N THR A 379 -2.87 13.73 7.12
CA THR A 379 -4.29 14.05 6.93
C THR A 379 -4.80 13.45 5.62
N LEU A 380 -5.86 12.64 5.68
CA LEU A 380 -6.47 12.03 4.49
C LEU A 380 -7.07 13.12 3.59
N LEU A 381 -6.53 13.24 2.38
CA LEU A 381 -7.00 14.18 1.37
C LEU A 381 -8.16 13.60 0.57
N GLY A 382 -8.02 12.34 0.14
CA GLY A 382 -8.97 11.70 -0.75
C GLY A 382 -8.57 10.29 -1.15
N LYS A 383 -9.41 9.67 -1.97
CA LYS A 383 -9.19 8.32 -2.51
C LYS A 383 -9.43 8.28 -4.02
N PHE A 384 -8.60 7.52 -4.71
CA PHE A 384 -8.93 6.93 -6.01
C PHE A 384 -9.77 5.69 -5.72
N PHE A 385 -11.09 5.86 -5.62
CA PHE A 385 -11.99 4.81 -5.16
C PHE A 385 -12.35 3.87 -6.32
N LEU A 386 -12.01 2.59 -6.16
CA LEU A 386 -12.18 1.53 -7.17
C LEU A 386 -13.26 0.52 -6.78
N ASN A 387 -13.70 0.52 -5.52
CA ASN A 387 -14.57 -0.51 -4.93
C ASN A 387 -13.98 -1.94 -5.02
N THR A 388 -12.67 -2.01 -5.11
CA THR A 388 -11.85 -3.22 -5.07
C THR A 388 -10.49 -2.81 -4.51
N SER A 389 -9.68 -3.80 -4.10
CA SER A 389 -8.31 -3.54 -3.66
C SER A 389 -7.53 -2.86 -4.79
N GLY A 390 -6.82 -1.78 -4.46
CA GLY A 390 -5.70 -1.29 -5.26
C GLY A 390 -4.42 -1.69 -4.56
N ALA A 391 -3.82 -2.82 -4.91
CA ALA A 391 -2.70 -3.40 -4.15
C ALA A 391 -1.43 -2.54 -4.25
N ASN A 392 -1.12 -1.98 -5.42
CA ASN A 392 0.05 -1.12 -5.58
C ASN A 392 -0.17 -0.07 -6.67
N MET A 393 0.70 0.93 -6.75
CA MET A 393 0.67 1.98 -7.76
C MET A 393 2.07 2.51 -8.08
N ALA A 394 2.22 3.11 -9.26
CA ALA A 394 3.42 3.84 -9.63
C ALA A 394 3.07 5.14 -10.35
N PHE A 395 3.80 6.20 -10.03
CA PHE A 395 3.83 7.39 -10.88
C PHE A 395 4.60 7.08 -12.16
N ALA A 396 3.99 7.39 -13.29
CA ALA A 396 4.61 7.24 -14.60
C ALA A 396 4.91 8.62 -15.19
N GLY A 397 5.86 9.32 -14.59
CA GLY A 397 6.15 10.73 -14.91
C GLY A 397 5.10 11.68 -14.34
N LYS A 398 5.01 12.88 -14.92
CA LYS A 398 4.09 13.91 -14.43
C LYS A 398 2.64 13.60 -14.84
N GLY A 399 1.74 13.61 -13.86
CA GLY A 399 0.29 13.56 -14.08
C GLY A 399 -0.27 12.20 -14.49
N ARG A 400 0.50 11.11 -14.35
CA ARG A 400 0.05 9.74 -14.62
C ARG A 400 0.29 8.88 -13.39
N LEU A 401 -0.77 8.30 -12.83
CA LEU A 401 -0.71 7.31 -11.77
C LEU A 401 -1.31 5.99 -12.29
N VAL A 402 -0.50 4.95 -12.33
CA VAL A 402 -0.94 3.61 -12.76
C VAL A 402 -1.19 2.76 -11.52
N ILE A 403 -2.37 2.16 -11.42
CA ILE A 403 -2.85 1.44 -10.24
C ILE A 403 -3.09 -0.02 -10.60
N MET A 404 -2.49 -0.91 -9.81
CA MET A 404 -2.67 -2.37 -9.86
C MET A 404 -3.87 -2.75 -9.01
N ALA A 405 -4.89 -3.36 -9.60
CA ALA A 405 -6.16 -3.66 -8.95
C ALA A 405 -6.64 -5.09 -9.26
N GLU A 406 -5.79 -6.06 -8.98
CA GLU A 406 -5.97 -7.50 -9.21
C GLU A 406 -6.20 -7.83 -10.70
N THR A 407 -7.45 -7.75 -11.13
CA THR A 407 -7.94 -8.15 -12.45
C THR A 407 -7.99 -6.98 -13.44
N ALA A 408 -7.48 -5.81 -13.05
CA ALA A 408 -7.44 -4.64 -13.90
C ALA A 408 -6.24 -3.74 -13.59
N VAL A 409 -5.78 -3.04 -14.62
CA VAL A 409 -4.87 -1.88 -14.49
C VAL A 409 -5.70 -0.63 -14.72
N TYR A 410 -5.60 0.32 -13.81
CA TYR A 410 -6.18 1.65 -13.97
C TYR A 410 -5.10 2.67 -14.29
N LEU A 411 -5.45 3.66 -15.12
CA LEU A 411 -4.66 4.88 -15.30
C LEU A 411 -5.49 6.06 -14.81
N ALA A 412 -4.95 6.80 -13.86
CA ALA A 412 -5.43 8.11 -13.47
C ALA A 412 -4.54 9.21 -14.09
N GLU A 413 -5.18 10.17 -14.72
CA GLU A 413 -4.57 11.39 -15.25
C GLU A 413 -4.89 12.53 -14.27
N VAL A 414 -3.86 13.12 -13.65
CA VAL A 414 -3.97 14.06 -12.52
C VAL A 414 -2.94 15.19 -12.62
N GLU A 415 -2.94 16.15 -11.70
CA GLU A 415 -1.92 17.23 -11.64
C GLU A 415 -0.66 16.79 -10.88
N ALA A 416 -0.82 15.96 -9.85
CA ALA A 416 0.29 15.43 -9.07
C ALA A 416 1.25 14.62 -9.96
N GLY A 417 2.53 14.71 -9.62
CA GLY A 417 3.59 13.92 -10.26
C GLY A 417 4.51 13.36 -9.19
N GLY A 418 4.96 12.13 -9.43
CA GLY A 418 6.09 11.56 -8.68
C GLY A 418 7.40 12.22 -9.09
N PHE A 419 8.45 11.91 -8.35
CA PHE A 419 9.82 12.18 -8.74
C PHE A 419 10.43 10.94 -9.42
N ASP A 420 11.49 11.14 -10.19
CA ASP A 420 12.21 10.05 -10.84
C ASP A 420 12.84 9.12 -9.79
N LEU A 421 12.50 7.83 -9.86
CA LEU A 421 13.02 6.76 -9.01
C LEU A 421 14.25 6.08 -9.62
N SER A 422 14.69 6.51 -10.79
CA SER A 422 15.89 6.00 -11.43
C SER A 422 17.15 6.33 -10.62
N TYR A 423 18.02 5.35 -10.46
CA TYR A 423 19.37 5.53 -9.94
C TYR A 423 20.39 5.32 -11.08
N PRO A 424 21.27 6.30 -11.35
CA PRO A 424 22.13 6.33 -12.54
C PRO A 424 23.30 5.36 -12.46
#